data_AF-A0A9P4GVX1-F1
#
_entry.id   AF-A0A9P4GVX1-F1
#
_cell.length_a   1.000
_cell.length_b   1.000
_cell.length_c   1.000
_cell.angle_alpha   90.00
_cell.angle_beta   90.00
_cell.angle_gamma   90.00
#
_symmetry.space_group_name_H-M   'P 1'
#
loop_
_entity.id
_entity.type
_entity.pdbx_description
1 polymer ?
#
loop_
_entity_poly.entity_id
_entity_poly.type
_entity_poly.pdbx_seq_one_letter_code
_entity_poly.pdbx_strand_id
1 'polypeptide(L)'
;MSPEYCDPSTTKKPPTINVEPSDEDSESKWRKWEIKTNAQRATLKAIGEVNLEIMRTVARSKLHLITALDLDVRLRIQTLKDHFHITSQQQVLELSSQYADVQQKRRNQNVNTWLDEYSRVTSLCKEEDMAEMKGTRPQWAFIKAVQELGDSDWSRQHFALMIGCEEDNKTPLTLEGLINRYWR
;
A
#
# COMPACT_ATOMS: atom_id res chain seq x y z
N MET A 1 7.76 -13.01 9.33
CA MET A 1 8.02 -11.63 9.80
C MET A 1 7.71 -10.72 8.63
N SER A 2 6.48 -10.23 8.57
CA SER A 2 6.02 -9.36 7.48
C SER A 2 6.33 -7.90 7.85
N PRO A 3 6.77 -7.07 6.89
CA PRO A 3 6.90 -5.64 7.12
C PRO A 3 5.51 -5.05 7.35
N GLU A 4 5.32 -4.47 8.53
CA GLU A 4 4.10 -3.78 8.96
C GLU A 4 3.82 -2.62 8.00
N TYR A 5 2.82 -2.79 7.14
CA TYR A 5 2.29 -1.75 6.27
C TYR A 5 1.52 -0.76 7.16
N CYS A 6 1.99 0.49 7.25
CA CYS A 6 1.31 1.55 7.98
C CYS A 6 0.01 1.93 7.28
N ASP A 7 -1.09 1.33 7.71
CA ASP A 7 -2.44 1.79 7.39
C ASP A 7 -2.68 3.19 8.00
N PRO A 8 -2.94 4.24 7.20
CA PRO A 8 -3.23 5.58 7.71
C PRO A 8 -4.56 5.65 8.50
N SER A 9 -5.36 4.58 8.50
CA SER A 9 -6.57 4.41 9.31
C SER A 9 -6.35 3.63 10.61
N THR A 10 -5.13 3.17 10.91
CA THR A 10 -4.79 2.79 12.28
C THR A 10 -4.75 4.05 13.13
N THR A 11 -5.91 4.41 13.66
CA THR A 11 -6.03 5.22 14.87
C THR A 11 -5.31 4.43 15.96
N LYS A 12 -3.97 4.53 16.01
CA LYS A 12 -3.22 4.22 17.22
C LYS A 12 -3.91 5.05 18.26
N LYS A 13 -4.58 4.36 19.21
CA LYS A 13 -5.24 4.98 20.35
C LYS A 13 -4.33 6.13 20.80
N PRO A 14 -4.83 7.38 20.89
CA PRO A 14 -3.99 8.49 21.34
C PRO A 14 -3.23 8.01 22.57
N PRO A 15 -1.91 8.24 22.62
CA PRO A 15 -1.03 7.60 23.58
C PRO A 15 -1.67 7.69 24.96
N THR A 16 -1.95 6.53 25.56
CA THR A 16 -2.69 6.40 26.81
C THR A 16 -2.18 7.44 27.79
N ILE A 17 -3.05 8.39 28.17
CA ILE A 17 -2.72 9.42 29.15
C ILE A 17 -2.30 8.67 30.42
N ASN A 18 -1.02 8.80 30.81
CA ASN A 18 -0.54 8.19 32.05
C ASN A 18 -1.33 8.82 33.20
N VAL A 19 -2.18 8.01 33.84
CA VAL A 19 -3.01 8.44 34.97
C VAL A 19 -2.10 9.06 36.02
N GLU A 20 -2.40 10.32 36.35
CA GLU A 20 -1.70 11.08 37.38
C GLU A 20 -1.76 10.32 38.71
N PRO A 21 -0.64 10.15 39.43
CA PRO A 21 -0.65 9.51 40.74
C PRO A 21 -1.47 10.35 41.73
N SER A 22 -2.03 9.70 42.75
CA SER A 22 -2.68 10.38 43.88
C SER A 22 -1.65 10.99 44.82
N ASP A 23 -2.02 12.01 45.59
CA ASP A 23 -1.15 12.62 46.62
C ASP A 23 -0.75 11.63 47.72
N GLU A 24 -1.52 10.55 47.91
CA GLU A 24 -1.20 9.46 48.83
C GLU A 24 -0.22 8.42 48.25
N ASP A 25 0.11 8.52 46.96
CA ASP A 25 1.02 7.59 46.31
C ASP A 25 2.49 7.82 46.69
N SER A 26 3.26 6.72 46.75
CA SER A 26 4.69 6.78 47.07
C SER A 26 5.49 7.71 46.13
N GLU A 27 6.52 8.35 46.67
CA GLU A 27 7.46 9.19 45.91
C GLU A 27 8.08 8.46 44.70
N SER A 28 8.30 7.15 44.81
CA SER A 28 8.78 6.31 43.70
C SER A 28 7.78 6.24 42.54
N LYS A 29 6.48 6.23 42.83
CA LYS A 29 5.41 6.21 41.82
C LYS A 29 5.32 7.57 41.12
N TRP A 30 5.46 8.66 41.86
CA TRP A 30 5.58 10.01 41.32
C TRP A 30 6.79 10.18 40.39
N ARG A 31 7.99 9.78 40.81
CA ARG A 31 9.20 9.85 39.95
C ARG A 31 9.05 9.03 38.67
N LYS A 32 8.48 7.81 38.75
CA LYS A 32 8.24 6.97 37.58
C LYS A 32 7.23 7.59 36.62
N TRP A 33 6.17 8.22 37.13
CA TRP A 33 5.20 8.94 36.32
C TRP A 33 5.83 10.14 35.63
N GLU A 34 6.59 10.96 36.38
CA GLU A 34 7.22 12.17 35.84
C GLU A 34 8.20 11.86 34.69
N ILE A 35 9.05 10.83 34.85
CA ILE A 35 9.96 10.38 33.79
C ILE A 35 9.17 9.96 32.53
N LYS A 36 8.10 9.19 32.69
CA LYS A 36 7.26 8.72 31.58
C LYS A 36 6.52 9.87 30.90
N THR A 37 5.94 10.78 31.67
CA THR A 37 5.20 11.94 31.17
C THR A 37 6.13 12.90 30.43
N ASN A 38 7.33 13.15 30.95
CA ASN A 38 8.33 13.96 30.28
C ASN A 38 8.84 13.31 28.99
N ALA A 39 9.05 11.99 28.97
CA ALA A 39 9.38 11.25 27.75
C ALA A 39 8.27 11.35 26.70
N GLN A 40 7.00 11.17 27.10
CA GLN A 40 5.84 11.31 26.22
C GLN A 40 5.72 12.73 25.64
N ARG A 41 5.92 13.75 26.48
CA ARG A 41 5.93 15.16 26.05
C ARG A 41 7.05 15.44 25.05
N ALA A 42 8.24 14.89 25.27
CA ALA A 42 9.36 15.01 24.35
C ALA A 42 9.07 14.34 22.99
N THR A 43 8.48 13.14 23.00
CA THR A 43 8.06 12.45 21.76
C THR A 43 7.02 13.26 20.99
N LEU A 44 5.98 13.77 21.66
CA LEU A 44 4.95 14.60 21.01
C LEU A 44 5.54 15.88 20.42
N LYS A 45 6.49 16.51 21.12
CA LYS A 45 7.21 17.68 20.62
C LYS A 45 8.02 17.33 19.36
N ALA A 46 8.77 16.23 19.37
CA ALA A 46 9.54 15.79 18.21
C ALA A 46 8.65 15.46 17.00
N ILE A 47 7.49 14.82 17.21
CA ILE A 47 6.49 14.58 16.16
C ILE A 47 5.99 15.92 15.58
N GLY A 48 5.69 16.88 16.45
CA GLY A 48 5.28 18.23 16.03
C GLY A 48 6.35 18.93 15.19
N GLU A 49 7.63 18.81 15.56
CA GLU A 49 8.76 19.37 14.82
C GLU A 49 8.94 18.73 13.44
N VAL A 50 8.85 17.40 13.36
CA VAL A 50 8.90 16.66 12.08
C VAL A 50 7.74 17.06 11.17
N ASN A 51 6.51 17.09 11.69
CA ASN A 51 5.33 17.50 10.93
C ASN A 51 5.48 18.94 10.42
N LEU A 52 6.00 19.85 11.24
CA LEU A 52 6.24 21.23 10.85
C LEU A 52 7.27 21.35 9.74
N GLU A 53 8.36 20.56 9.81
CA GLU A 53 9.40 20.59 8.79
C GLU A 53 8.93 19.96 7.47
N ILE A 54 8.12 18.89 7.52
CA ILE A 54 7.42 18.35 6.35
C ILE A 54 6.54 19.44 5.71
N MET A 55 5.68 20.10 6.50
CA MET A 55 4.82 21.17 6.01
C MET A 55 5.62 22.31 5.37
N ARG A 56 6.73 22.74 6.00
CA ARG A 56 7.61 23.78 5.45
C ARG A 56 8.30 23.36 4.17
N THR A 57 8.80 22.13 4.10
CA THR A 57 9.49 21.60 2.93
C THR A 57 8.54 21.47 1.75
N VAL A 58 7.34 20.95 2.00
CA VAL A 58 6.26 20.88 1.02
C VAL A 58 5.85 22.27 0.55
N ALA A 59 5.61 23.19 1.48
CA ALA A 59 5.27 24.58 1.17
C ALA A 59 6.36 25.25 0.34
N ARG A 60 7.65 25.08 0.68
CA ARG A 60 8.78 25.64 -0.10
C ARG A 60 8.90 25.03 -1.49
N SER A 61 8.78 23.71 -1.61
CA SER A 61 8.89 22.99 -2.89
C SER A 61 7.76 23.36 -3.85
N LYS A 62 6.54 23.54 -3.33
CA LYS A 62 5.31 23.68 -4.12
C LYS A 62 4.60 25.03 -3.92
N LEU A 63 5.28 26.01 -3.33
CA LEU A 63 4.71 27.35 -3.04
C LEU A 63 4.10 27.96 -4.29
N HIS A 64 4.80 27.83 -5.42
CA HIS A 64 4.37 28.34 -6.72
C HIS A 64 3.02 27.77 -7.19
N LEU A 65 2.65 26.54 -6.79
CA LEU A 65 1.34 25.93 -7.07
C LEU A 65 0.24 26.46 -6.13
N ILE A 66 0.61 26.90 -4.92
CA ILE A 66 -0.30 27.53 -3.95
C ILE A 66 -0.54 29.00 -4.29
N THR A 67 0.51 29.69 -4.74
CA THR A 67 0.55 31.13 -5.00
C THR A 67 0.22 31.51 -6.44
N ALA A 68 -0.03 30.55 -7.34
CA ALA A 68 -0.54 30.86 -8.67
C ALA A 68 -1.91 31.55 -8.53
N LEU A 69 -1.93 32.87 -8.77
CA LEU A 69 -3.04 33.76 -8.40
C LEU A 69 -4.33 33.54 -9.21
N ASP A 70 -4.25 32.80 -10.32
CA ASP A 70 -5.33 32.73 -11.34
C ASP A 70 -6.11 31.40 -11.38
N LEU A 71 -5.72 30.40 -10.57
CA LEU A 71 -6.42 29.11 -10.50
C LEU A 71 -7.55 29.16 -9.46
N ASP A 72 -8.73 28.62 -9.79
CA ASP A 72 -9.82 28.37 -8.82
C ASP A 72 -9.35 27.46 -7.68
N VAL A 73 -9.89 27.64 -6.47
CA VAL A 73 -9.48 26.89 -5.27
C VAL A 73 -9.62 25.37 -5.46
N ARG A 74 -10.66 24.90 -6.16
CA ARG A 74 -10.85 23.47 -6.44
C ARG A 74 -9.78 22.96 -7.41
N LEU A 75 -9.45 23.75 -8.43
CA LEU A 75 -8.38 23.44 -9.37
C LEU A 75 -7.02 23.41 -8.66
N ARG A 76 -6.73 24.34 -7.73
CA ARG A 76 -5.49 24.30 -6.92
C ARG A 76 -5.39 23.03 -6.09
N ILE A 77 -6.48 22.63 -5.43
CA ILE A 77 -6.50 21.39 -4.64
C ILE A 77 -6.29 20.18 -5.55
N GLN A 78 -6.92 20.14 -6.73
CA GLN A 78 -6.73 19.05 -7.68
C GLN A 78 -5.29 19.01 -8.21
N THR A 79 -4.73 20.14 -8.64
CA THR A 79 -3.33 20.23 -9.10
C THR A 79 -2.34 19.86 -8.01
N LEU A 80 -2.57 20.27 -6.76
CA LEU A 80 -1.75 19.83 -5.63
C LEU A 80 -1.87 18.33 -5.44
N LYS A 81 -3.09 17.78 -5.40
CA LYS A 81 -3.32 16.33 -5.33
C LYS A 81 -2.61 15.59 -6.46
N ASP A 82 -2.76 16.04 -7.70
CA ASP A 82 -2.09 15.46 -8.88
C ASP A 82 -0.57 15.53 -8.74
N HIS A 83 -0.02 16.64 -8.24
CA HIS A 83 1.41 16.80 -8.03
C HIS A 83 1.98 15.97 -6.87
N PHE A 84 1.17 15.66 -5.84
CA PHE A 84 1.51 14.69 -4.79
C PHE A 84 1.24 13.25 -5.24
N HIS A 85 0.28 13.06 -6.15
CA HIS A 85 -0.05 11.82 -6.85
C HIS A 85 0.88 11.61 -8.07
N ILE A 86 1.93 12.43 -8.26
CA ILE A 86 2.98 12.06 -9.21
C ILE A 86 3.65 10.83 -8.60
N THR A 87 3.18 9.66 -9.02
CA THR A 87 3.90 8.40 -8.92
C THR A 87 5.26 8.70 -9.51
N SER A 88 6.30 8.70 -8.67
CA SER A 88 7.64 8.93 -9.21
C SER A 88 7.86 7.88 -10.30
N GLN A 89 8.43 8.23 -11.44
CA GLN A 89 8.75 7.22 -12.47
C GLN A 89 9.55 6.06 -11.86
N GLN A 90 10.34 6.35 -10.83
CA GLN A 90 11.00 5.38 -9.98
C GLN A 90 10.04 4.40 -9.29
N GLN A 91 8.94 4.85 -8.69
CA GLN A 91 7.91 4.00 -8.08
C GLN A 91 7.19 3.13 -9.12
N VAL A 92 6.90 3.66 -10.33
CA VAL A 92 6.33 2.85 -11.42
C VAL A 92 7.30 1.76 -11.85
N LEU A 93 8.59 2.09 -12.00
CA LEU A 93 9.63 1.12 -12.33
C LEU A 93 9.81 0.08 -11.22
N GLU A 94 9.76 0.50 -9.96
CA GLU A 94 9.86 -0.39 -8.80
C GLU A 94 8.66 -1.34 -8.74
N LEU A 95 7.42 -0.85 -8.90
CA LEU A 95 6.22 -1.68 -8.93
C LEU A 95 6.21 -2.64 -10.13
N SER A 96 6.68 -2.19 -11.30
CA SER A 96 6.86 -3.06 -12.46
C SER A 96 7.86 -4.18 -12.18
N SER A 97 8.99 -3.86 -11.52
CA SER A 97 9.96 -4.87 -11.08
C SER A 97 9.35 -5.84 -10.07
N GLN A 98 8.64 -5.34 -9.05
CA GLN A 98 7.95 -6.19 -8.07
C GLN A 98 6.91 -7.10 -8.72
N TYR A 99 6.19 -6.59 -9.71
CA TYR A 99 5.19 -7.36 -10.45
C TYR A 99 5.83 -8.44 -11.32
N ALA A 100 6.93 -8.14 -12.01
CA ALA A 100 7.70 -9.15 -12.74
C ALA A 100 8.24 -10.24 -11.81
N ASP A 101 8.75 -9.85 -10.65
CA ASP A 101 9.27 -10.78 -9.64
C ASP A 101 8.16 -11.67 -9.08
N VAL A 102 6.97 -11.11 -8.76
CA VAL A 102 5.88 -11.90 -8.17
C VAL A 102 5.23 -12.85 -9.18
N GLN A 103 5.39 -12.61 -10.49
CA GLN A 103 5.01 -13.59 -11.50
C GLN A 103 5.84 -14.88 -11.43
N GLN A 104 7.02 -14.84 -10.83
CA GLN A 104 7.89 -15.99 -10.66
C GLN A 104 7.96 -16.38 -9.18
N LYS A 105 7.36 -17.51 -8.82
CA LYS A 105 7.48 -18.01 -7.45
C LYS A 105 8.94 -18.33 -7.10
N ARG A 106 9.43 -17.78 -5.99
CA ARG A 106 10.75 -18.13 -5.46
C ARG A 106 10.77 -19.59 -5.00
N ARG A 107 11.88 -20.29 -5.27
CA ARG A 107 12.02 -21.76 -5.03
C ARG A 107 11.59 -22.21 -3.62
N ASN A 108 11.83 -21.38 -2.59
CA ASN A 108 11.56 -21.72 -1.19
C ASN A 108 10.33 -21.00 -0.59
N GLN A 109 9.56 -20.26 -1.39
CA GLN A 109 8.37 -19.55 -0.90
C GLN A 109 7.19 -20.53 -0.76
N ASN A 110 6.35 -20.33 0.26
CA ASN A 110 5.07 -21.04 0.37
C ASN A 110 4.07 -20.47 -0.65
N VAL A 111 3.21 -21.31 -1.24
CA VAL A 111 2.20 -20.91 -2.23
C VAL A 111 1.24 -19.86 -1.67
N ASN A 112 0.76 -19.99 -0.43
CA ASN A 112 -0.14 -19.00 0.18
C ASN A 112 0.56 -17.64 0.36
N THR A 113 1.81 -17.65 0.82
CA THR A 113 2.61 -16.43 0.95
C THR A 113 2.87 -15.77 -0.41
N TRP A 114 3.09 -16.59 -1.45
CA TRP A 114 3.24 -16.10 -2.82
C TRP A 114 1.92 -15.49 -3.33
N LEU A 115 0.77 -16.11 -3.07
CA LEU A 115 -0.53 -15.59 -3.47
C LEU A 115 -0.93 -14.30 -2.72
N ASP A 116 -0.61 -14.21 -1.43
CA ASP A 116 -0.78 -12.98 -0.64
C ASP A 116 0.03 -11.83 -1.25
N GLU A 117 1.30 -12.10 -1.59
CA GLU A 117 2.18 -11.12 -2.23
C GLU A 117 1.68 -10.75 -3.64
N TYR A 118 1.22 -11.74 -4.42
CA TYR A 118 0.66 -11.53 -5.75
C TYR A 118 -0.57 -10.63 -5.69
N SER A 119 -1.50 -10.90 -4.76
CA SER A 119 -2.70 -10.08 -4.54
C SER A 119 -2.34 -8.66 -4.11
N ARG A 120 -1.37 -8.50 -3.20
CA ARG A 120 -0.90 -7.18 -2.74
C ARG A 120 -0.28 -6.37 -3.87
N VAL A 121 0.68 -6.94 -4.60
CA VAL A 121 1.39 -6.24 -5.68
C VAL A 121 0.45 -5.88 -6.82
N THR A 122 -0.45 -6.78 -7.22
CA THR A 122 -1.43 -6.50 -8.27
C THR A 122 -2.43 -5.41 -7.88
N SER A 123 -2.81 -5.32 -6.60
CA SER A 123 -3.65 -4.24 -6.09
C SER A 123 -2.94 -2.89 -6.21
N LEU A 124 -1.66 -2.82 -5.83
CA LEU A 124 -0.86 -1.60 -5.97
C LEU A 124 -0.69 -1.19 -7.45
N CYS A 125 -0.41 -2.14 -8.33
CA CYS A 125 -0.34 -1.86 -9.77
C CYS A 125 -1.67 -1.35 -10.34
N LYS A 126 -2.80 -1.82 -9.80
CA LYS A 126 -4.14 -1.40 -10.23
C LYS A 126 -4.47 0.02 -9.73
N GLU A 127 -4.08 0.35 -8.50
CA GLU A 127 -4.22 1.70 -7.94
C GLU A 127 -3.41 2.73 -8.73
N GLU A 128 -2.20 2.35 -9.16
CA GLU A 128 -1.30 3.19 -9.98
C GLU A 128 -1.62 3.15 -11.48
N ASP A 129 -2.78 2.59 -11.87
CA ASP A 129 -3.28 2.48 -13.24
C ASP A 129 -2.28 1.89 -14.27
N MET A 130 -1.45 0.93 -13.83
CA MET A 130 -0.38 0.38 -14.65
C MET A 130 -0.88 -0.34 -15.91
N ALA A 131 -0.09 -0.28 -16.99
CA ALA A 131 -0.42 -0.87 -18.28
C ALA A 131 -0.58 -2.41 -18.23
N GLU A 132 0.10 -3.04 -17.28
CA GLU A 132 0.08 -4.46 -16.95
C GLU A 132 -1.27 -4.92 -16.38
N MET A 133 -2.04 -4.00 -15.77
CA MET A 133 -3.35 -4.27 -15.17
C MET A 133 -4.52 -3.98 -16.11
N LYS A 134 -4.26 -3.58 -17.36
CA LYS A 134 -5.29 -3.27 -18.34
C LYS A 134 -5.82 -4.53 -19.04
N GLY A 135 -7.14 -4.57 -19.26
CA GLY A 135 -7.80 -5.64 -20.00
C GLY A 135 -7.71 -6.99 -19.31
N THR A 136 -7.45 -8.05 -20.08
CA THR A 136 -7.34 -9.44 -19.60
C THR A 136 -5.89 -9.86 -19.28
N ARG A 137 -4.93 -8.96 -19.49
CA ARG A 137 -3.49 -9.22 -19.25
C ARG A 137 -3.17 -9.79 -17.87
N PRO A 138 -3.71 -9.26 -16.75
CA PRO A 138 -3.37 -9.79 -15.43
C PRO A 138 -3.88 -11.23 -15.23
N GLN A 139 -5.04 -11.57 -15.79
CA GLN A 139 -5.57 -12.94 -15.76
C GLN A 139 -4.66 -13.91 -16.49
N TRP A 140 -4.25 -13.57 -17.72
CA TRP A 140 -3.32 -14.37 -18.52
C TRP A 140 -1.97 -14.55 -17.82
N ALA A 141 -1.43 -13.48 -17.22
CA ALA A 141 -0.18 -13.52 -16.48
C ALA A 141 -0.26 -14.41 -15.24
N PHE A 142 -1.38 -14.35 -14.50
CA PHE A 142 -1.57 -15.20 -13.31
C PHE A 142 -1.68 -16.68 -13.67
N ILE A 143 -2.46 -17.02 -14.70
CA ILE A 143 -2.60 -18.43 -15.13
C ILE A 143 -1.24 -18.98 -15.60
N LYS A 144 -0.45 -18.17 -16.30
CA LYS A 144 0.93 -18.53 -16.68
C LYS A 144 1.83 -18.74 -15.47
N ALA A 145 1.76 -17.85 -14.47
CA ALA A 145 2.53 -18.02 -13.24
C ALA A 145 2.19 -19.34 -12.54
N VAL A 146 0.89 -19.68 -12.42
CA VAL A 146 0.44 -20.98 -11.87
C VAL A 146 0.94 -22.17 -12.68
N GLN A 147 1.02 -22.06 -14.01
CA GLN A 147 1.63 -23.09 -14.85
C GLN A 147 3.12 -23.31 -14.49
N GLU A 148 3.87 -22.22 -14.32
CA GLU A 148 5.29 -22.24 -13.96
C GLU A 148 5.54 -22.77 -12.53
N LEU A 149 4.53 -22.69 -11.65
CA LEU A 149 4.53 -23.36 -10.35
C LEU A 149 4.46 -24.90 -10.45
N GLY A 150 4.07 -25.43 -11.60
CA GLY A 150 3.92 -26.87 -11.84
C GLY A 150 2.48 -27.36 -11.91
N ASP A 151 1.48 -26.50 -11.70
CA ASP A 151 0.06 -26.87 -11.81
C ASP A 151 -0.44 -26.69 -13.26
N SER A 152 0.08 -27.57 -14.13
CA SER A 152 -0.20 -27.54 -15.57
C SER A 152 -1.66 -27.88 -15.90
N ASP A 153 -2.32 -28.69 -15.09
CA ASP A 153 -3.71 -29.09 -15.34
C ASP A 153 -4.68 -27.95 -15.02
N TRP A 154 -4.52 -27.29 -13.87
CA TRP A 154 -5.31 -26.12 -13.51
C TRP A 154 -5.13 -24.99 -14.53
N SER A 155 -3.88 -24.71 -14.90
CA SER A 155 -3.55 -23.62 -15.84
C SER A 155 -4.10 -23.88 -17.25
N ARG A 156 -3.96 -25.09 -17.79
CA ARG A 156 -4.55 -25.45 -19.10
C ARG A 156 -6.06 -25.27 -19.12
N GLN A 157 -6.75 -25.71 -18.07
CA GLN A 157 -8.19 -25.54 -17.96
C GLN A 157 -8.58 -24.06 -17.99
N HIS A 158 -7.88 -23.21 -17.24
CA HIS A 158 -8.20 -21.79 -17.14
C HIS A 158 -7.79 -21.00 -18.40
N PHE A 159 -6.73 -21.41 -19.12
CA PHE A 159 -6.45 -20.88 -20.45
C PHE A 159 -7.58 -21.20 -21.44
N ALA A 160 -8.08 -22.44 -21.46
CA ALA A 160 -9.19 -22.80 -22.34
C ALA A 160 -10.46 -21.98 -22.04
N LEU A 161 -10.73 -21.70 -20.75
CA LEU A 161 -11.84 -20.82 -20.34
C LEU A 161 -11.63 -19.38 -20.81
N MET A 162 -10.42 -18.84 -20.69
CA MET A 162 -10.09 -17.49 -21.18
C MET A 162 -10.29 -17.38 -22.69
N ILE A 163 -9.78 -18.35 -23.46
CA ILE A 163 -9.93 -18.40 -24.93
C ILE A 163 -11.42 -18.46 -25.30
N GLY A 164 -12.18 -19.37 -24.69
CA GLY A 164 -13.61 -19.49 -24.98
C GLY A 164 -14.41 -18.23 -24.61
N CYS A 165 -14.01 -17.49 -23.56
CA CYS A 165 -14.63 -16.20 -23.25
C CYS A 165 -14.33 -15.15 -24.33
N GLU A 166 -13.11 -15.11 -24.86
CA GLU A 166 -12.74 -14.19 -25.94
C GLU A 166 -13.50 -14.51 -27.24
N GLU A 167 -13.64 -15.80 -27.59
CA GLU A 167 -14.40 -16.26 -28.77
C GLU A 167 -15.90 -15.98 -28.67
N ASP A 168 -16.50 -16.20 -27.49
CA ASP A 168 -17.92 -15.98 -27.24
C ASP A 168 -18.27 -14.53 -26.88
N ASN A 169 -17.29 -13.62 -26.88
CA ASN A 169 -17.42 -12.22 -26.42
C ASN A 169 -18.01 -12.10 -25.00
N LYS A 170 -17.63 -13.02 -24.12
CA LYS A 170 -18.02 -13.07 -22.70
C LYS A 170 -16.93 -12.46 -21.83
N THR A 171 -17.32 -11.88 -20.69
CA THR A 171 -16.36 -11.38 -19.72
C THR A 171 -15.75 -12.54 -18.94
N PRO A 172 -14.41 -12.71 -18.97
CA PRO A 172 -13.75 -13.74 -18.18
C PRO A 172 -13.78 -13.40 -16.69
N LEU A 173 -13.38 -14.37 -15.87
CA LEU A 173 -13.27 -14.17 -14.42
C LEU A 173 -12.29 -13.02 -14.10
N THR A 174 -12.56 -12.28 -13.03
CA THR A 174 -11.62 -11.25 -12.56
C THR A 174 -10.33 -11.89 -12.03
N LEU A 175 -9.22 -11.14 -12.03
CA LEU A 175 -7.97 -11.62 -11.43
C LEU A 175 -8.18 -12.08 -9.98
N GLU A 176 -8.87 -11.29 -9.16
CA GLU A 176 -9.22 -11.65 -7.78
C GLU A 176 -10.04 -12.95 -7.72
N GLY A 177 -10.97 -13.14 -8.66
CA GLY A 177 -11.73 -14.37 -8.79
C GLY A 177 -10.85 -15.59 -9.10
N LEU A 178 -9.85 -15.44 -9.97
CA LEU A 178 -8.90 -16.50 -10.30
C LEU A 178 -7.99 -16.84 -9.11
N ILE A 179 -7.47 -15.84 -8.41
CA ILE A 179 -6.65 -16.02 -7.21
C ILE A 179 -7.45 -16.77 -6.14
N ASN A 180 -8.68 -16.32 -5.85
CA ASN A 180 -9.56 -16.97 -4.87
C ASN A 180 -9.93 -18.42 -5.25
N ARG A 181 -10.00 -18.71 -6.56
CA ARG A 181 -10.30 -20.06 -7.05
C ARG A 181 -9.11 -21.00 -6.93
N TYR A 182 -7.89 -20.49 -7.08
CA TYR A 182 -6.67 -21.26 -6.88
C TYR A 182 -6.37 -21.51 -5.40
N TRP A 183 -6.84 -20.64 -4.50
CA TRP A 183 -6.75 -20.81 -3.04
C TRP A 183 -7.58 -21.99 -2.49
N ARG A 184 -8.58 -22.49 -3.24
CA ARG A 184 -9.52 -23.52 -2.80
C ARG A 184 -9.16 -24.88 -3.36
#